data_AF-A0A8J5JKP3-F1
#
_entry.id   AF-A0A8J5JKP3-F1
#
_cell.length_a   1.000
_cell.length_b   1.000
_cell.length_c   1.000
_cell.angle_alpha   90.00
_cell.angle_beta   90.00
_cell.angle_gamma   90.00
#
_symmetry.space_group_name_H-M   'P 1'
#
loop_
_entity.id
_entity.type
_entity.pdbx_description
1 polymer ?
#
loop_
_entity_poly.entity_id
_entity_poly.type
_entity_poly.pdbx_seq_one_letter_code
_entity_poly.pdbx_strand_id
1 'polypeptide(L)'
;MVRVLGPGAVLDTRTMTRATTAALEQLGKGRKQLEQGRKQLEQGGKQLGQGGKQLEQGGKQLRGNQKETEYRNLRHEYCFGPIVLETERAWSTKVHQRLQIIELLVPASQHSSLERNYTDKELINDMIVPLLHQWTKANALFKPPVINQCRTIELKLTKLWHKAVETSLGKGNLARKNEFLHTLDTLFDILTCKCSIQLCSESNCSHSGKRENNSHIDCGCPREKKIPVLELEFIKAQRTKAEGQGSMQMGSIDYSETKKQIANAKKREQIREREQKKKMKSEEAIQREEELCQDVYHFFDIPPINVNATKLSELVDLSLEVLEPPLTTSLTSQELRNLKETPMQVPKWPSHTQSVERCVKMVTKAAGHVYSHERR
;
A
#
# COMPACT_ATOMS: atom_id res chain seq x y z
N MET A 1 59.78 -77.03 24.06
CA MET A 1 59.70 -78.17 23.13
C MET A 1 59.85 -77.66 21.71
N VAL A 2 61.04 -77.81 21.14
CA VAL A 2 61.33 -77.47 19.74
C VAL A 2 60.77 -78.58 18.87
N ARG A 3 59.73 -78.29 18.06
CA ARG A 3 59.34 -79.15 16.94
C ARG A 3 60.02 -78.60 15.68
N VAL A 4 61.10 -79.26 15.29
CA VAL A 4 61.70 -79.16 13.96
C VAL A 4 60.66 -79.67 12.96
N LEU A 5 60.14 -78.77 12.11
CA LEU A 5 59.32 -79.15 10.96
C LEU A 5 60.25 -79.48 9.80
N GLY A 6 60.13 -80.70 9.28
CA GLY A 6 60.93 -81.23 8.18
C GLY A 6 60.69 -80.54 6.83
N PRO A 7 61.57 -80.80 5.85
CA PRO A 7 61.54 -80.15 4.54
C PRO A 7 60.47 -80.78 3.65
N GLY A 8 59.65 -79.94 3.01
CA GLY A 8 58.79 -80.37 1.90
C GLY A 8 57.29 -80.19 2.11
N ALA A 9 56.84 -78.99 2.49
CA ALA A 9 55.47 -78.57 2.19
C ALA A 9 55.49 -77.78 0.88
N VAL A 10 55.46 -78.49 -0.26
CA VAL A 10 55.12 -77.87 -1.55
C VAL A 10 53.68 -77.39 -1.40
N LEU A 11 53.50 -76.08 -1.26
CA LEU A 11 52.18 -75.44 -1.26
C LEU A 11 51.49 -75.82 -2.58
N ASP A 12 50.43 -76.62 -2.46
CA ASP A 12 49.59 -77.06 -3.58
C ASP A 12 49.20 -75.82 -4.41
N THR A 13 49.52 -75.84 -5.71
CA THR A 13 49.28 -74.76 -6.69
C THR A 13 47.83 -74.32 -6.72
N ARG A 14 46.92 -75.20 -6.31
CA ARG A 14 45.49 -74.93 -6.15
C ARG A 14 45.20 -73.97 -4.99
N THR A 15 45.95 -74.06 -3.90
CA THR A 15 45.86 -73.17 -2.72
C THR A 15 46.38 -71.78 -3.05
N MET A 16 47.50 -71.70 -3.78
CA MET A 16 48.03 -70.41 -4.26
C MET A 16 47.03 -69.75 -5.22
N THR A 17 46.51 -70.48 -6.20
CA THR A 17 45.51 -69.94 -7.15
C THR A 17 44.26 -69.42 -6.43
N ARG A 18 43.76 -70.14 -5.41
CA ARG A 18 42.64 -69.70 -4.57
C ARG A 18 42.93 -68.44 -3.75
N ALA A 19 44.15 -68.31 -3.23
CA ALA A 19 44.58 -67.10 -2.53
C ALA A 19 44.66 -65.90 -3.49
N THR A 20 45.18 -66.12 -4.70
CA THR A 20 45.29 -65.08 -5.74
C THR A 20 43.91 -64.62 -6.23
N THR A 21 42.96 -65.54 -6.44
CA THR A 21 41.58 -65.17 -6.82
C THR A 21 40.86 -64.42 -5.71
N ALA A 22 41.03 -64.83 -4.45
CA ALA A 22 40.46 -64.12 -3.30
C ALA A 22 41.06 -62.70 -3.16
N ALA A 23 42.37 -62.53 -3.37
CA ALA A 23 43.04 -61.24 -3.36
C ALA A 23 42.53 -60.32 -4.49
N LEU A 24 42.37 -60.85 -5.71
CA LEU A 24 41.80 -60.10 -6.84
C LEU A 24 40.35 -59.68 -6.60
N GLU A 25 39.55 -60.53 -5.95
CA GLU A 25 38.17 -60.18 -5.58
C GLU A 25 38.12 -59.06 -4.54
N GLN A 26 39.01 -59.11 -3.54
CA GLN A 26 39.13 -58.04 -2.53
C GLN A 26 39.59 -56.72 -3.15
N LEU A 27 40.55 -56.75 -4.08
CA LEU A 27 40.95 -55.56 -4.84
C LEU A 27 39.81 -55.02 -5.71
N GLY A 28 38.99 -55.90 -6.29
CA GLY A 28 37.77 -55.53 -7.03
C GLY A 28 36.74 -54.81 -6.14
N LYS A 29 36.53 -55.30 -4.91
CA LYS A 29 35.67 -54.65 -3.91
C LYS A 29 36.24 -53.30 -3.47
N GLY A 30 37.54 -53.22 -3.18
CA GLY A 30 38.22 -51.97 -2.83
C GLY A 30 38.13 -50.91 -3.92
N ARG A 31 38.31 -51.29 -5.19
CA ARG A 31 38.15 -50.38 -6.34
C ARG A 31 36.74 -49.80 -6.43
N LYS A 32 35.71 -50.62 -6.21
CA LYS A 32 34.30 -50.16 -6.20
C LYS A 32 34.02 -49.17 -5.07
N GLN A 33 34.57 -49.42 -3.88
CA GLN A 33 34.45 -48.50 -2.75
C GLN A 33 35.14 -47.16 -3.02
N LEU A 34 36.34 -47.17 -3.60
CA LEU A 34 37.05 -45.93 -3.97
C LEU A 34 36.28 -45.13 -5.02
N GLU A 35 35.68 -45.78 -6.01
CA GLU A 35 34.85 -45.11 -7.03
C GLU A 35 33.59 -44.49 -6.42
N GLN A 36 32.95 -45.16 -5.46
CA GLN A 36 31.83 -44.60 -4.71
C GLN A 36 32.26 -43.39 -3.87
N GLY A 37 33.40 -43.47 -3.17
CA GLY A 37 33.97 -42.36 -2.41
C GLY A 37 34.29 -41.14 -3.28
N ARG A 38 34.87 -41.37 -4.47
CA ARG A 38 35.13 -40.31 -5.46
C ARG A 38 33.85 -39.59 -5.88
N LYS A 39 32.77 -40.33 -6.18
CA LYS A 39 31.47 -39.74 -6.55
C LYS A 39 30.88 -38.91 -5.41
N GLN A 40 30.98 -39.37 -4.17
CA GLN A 40 30.54 -38.61 -3.00
C GLN A 40 31.32 -37.32 -2.82
N LEU A 41 32.65 -37.35 -2.98
CA LEU A 41 33.49 -36.15 -2.92
C LEU A 41 33.16 -35.15 -4.03
N GLU A 42 32.89 -35.63 -5.25
CA GLU A 42 32.49 -34.76 -6.36
C GLU A 42 31.14 -34.07 -6.07
N GLN A 43 30.17 -34.80 -5.51
CA GLN A 43 28.89 -34.24 -5.08
C GLN A 43 29.07 -33.21 -3.94
N GLY A 44 29.90 -33.52 -2.95
CA GLY A 44 30.24 -32.59 -1.87
C GLY A 44 30.91 -31.30 -2.39
N GLY A 45 31.82 -31.42 -3.37
CA GLY A 45 32.44 -30.27 -4.02
C GLY A 45 31.43 -29.38 -4.75
N LYS A 46 30.43 -29.97 -5.43
CA LYS A 46 29.34 -29.22 -6.07
C LYS A 46 28.48 -28.47 -5.04
N GLN A 47 28.14 -29.11 -3.92
CA GLN A 47 27.38 -28.49 -2.83
C GLN A 47 28.14 -27.32 -2.20
N LEU A 48 29.44 -27.48 -1.91
CA LEU A 48 30.29 -26.41 -1.39
C LEU A 48 30.40 -25.24 -2.37
N GLY A 49 30.51 -25.53 -3.68
CA GLY A 49 30.51 -24.50 -4.72
C GLY A 49 29.20 -23.69 -4.77
N GLN A 50 28.05 -24.35 -4.55
CA GLN A 50 26.76 -23.67 -4.45
C GLN A 50 26.65 -22.83 -3.17
N GLY A 51 27.10 -23.37 -2.03
CA GLY A 51 27.15 -22.64 -0.76
C GLY A 51 28.04 -21.39 -0.82
N GLY A 52 29.20 -21.49 -1.49
CA GLY A 52 30.08 -20.34 -1.72
C GLY A 52 29.41 -19.23 -2.53
N LYS A 53 28.66 -19.57 -3.60
CA LYS A 53 27.91 -18.59 -4.40
C LYS A 53 26.79 -17.93 -3.60
N GLN A 54 26.09 -18.68 -2.75
CA GLN A 54 25.06 -18.13 -1.86
C GLN A 54 25.66 -17.17 -0.83
N LEU A 55 26.79 -17.52 -0.22
CA LEU A 55 27.50 -16.64 0.71
C LEU A 55 28.02 -15.37 0.03
N GLU A 56 28.49 -15.46 -1.21
CA GLU A 56 28.92 -14.28 -1.97
C GLU A 56 27.74 -13.34 -2.28
N GLN A 57 26.59 -13.90 -2.66
CA GLN A 57 25.35 -13.13 -2.86
C GLN A 57 24.85 -12.50 -1.55
N GLY A 58 24.85 -13.26 -0.45
CA GLY A 58 24.53 -12.75 0.88
C GLY A 58 25.46 -11.63 1.32
N GLY A 59 26.77 -11.76 1.07
CA GLY A 59 27.76 -10.72 1.35
C GLY A 59 27.58 -9.46 0.49
N LYS A 60 27.19 -9.60 -0.79
CA LYS A 60 26.81 -8.45 -1.65
C LYS A 60 25.56 -7.76 -1.13
N GLN A 61 24.57 -8.52 -0.68
CA GLN A 61 23.34 -7.98 -0.09
C GLN A 61 23.60 -7.29 1.25
N LEU A 62 24.45 -7.84 2.11
CA LEU A 62 24.84 -7.23 3.38
C LEU A 62 25.66 -5.95 3.19
N ARG A 63 26.57 -5.90 2.22
CA ARG A 63 27.29 -4.67 1.86
C ARG A 63 26.36 -3.63 1.22
N GLY A 64 25.39 -4.07 0.42
CA GLY A 64 24.34 -3.20 -0.11
C GLY A 64 23.50 -2.60 1.01
N ASN A 65 23.04 -3.44 1.94
CA ASN A 65 22.29 -3.03 3.11
C ASN A 65 23.11 -2.12 4.01
N GLN A 66 24.38 -2.42 4.31
CA GLN A 66 25.25 -1.53 5.10
C GLN A 66 25.41 -0.17 4.45
N LYS A 67 25.68 -0.13 3.13
CA LYS A 67 25.72 1.14 2.38
C LYS A 67 24.38 1.85 2.42
N GLU A 68 23.27 1.12 2.36
CA GLU A 68 21.92 1.67 2.45
C GLU A 68 21.59 2.18 3.86
N THR A 69 22.02 1.51 4.93
CA THR A 69 21.89 2.01 6.31
C THR A 69 22.79 3.22 6.55
N GLU A 70 24.00 3.22 6.00
CA GLU A 70 24.93 4.35 6.07
C GLU A 70 24.39 5.55 5.26
N TYR A 71 23.83 5.32 4.07
CA TYR A 71 23.08 6.32 3.31
C TYR A 71 21.82 6.80 4.04
N ARG A 72 21.10 5.91 4.74
CA ARG A 72 19.87 6.22 5.48
C ARG A 72 20.16 6.97 6.79
N ASN A 73 21.29 6.68 7.43
CA ASN A 73 21.80 7.41 8.59
C ASN A 73 22.32 8.81 8.18
N LEU A 74 23.06 8.92 7.07
CA LEU A 74 23.41 10.22 6.46
C LEU A 74 22.15 11.01 6.02
N ARG A 75 21.12 10.33 5.53
CA ARG A 75 19.82 10.94 5.17
C ARG A 75 19.03 11.37 6.39
N HIS A 76 19.17 10.71 7.54
CA HIS A 76 18.57 11.12 8.82
C HIS A 76 19.33 12.29 9.45
N GLU A 77 20.66 12.39 9.29
CA GLU A 77 21.44 13.56 9.72
C GLU A 77 21.21 14.80 8.83
N TYR A 78 20.89 14.62 7.55
CA TYR A 78 20.59 15.72 6.61
C TYR A 78 19.17 15.63 6.03
N CYS A 79 18.17 15.46 6.92
CA CYS A 79 16.74 15.34 6.59
C CYS A 79 16.08 16.65 6.10
N PHE A 80 16.80 17.52 5.38
CA PHE A 80 16.24 18.73 4.77
C PHE A 80 16.14 18.62 3.24
N GLY A 81 17.01 17.85 2.59
CA GLY A 81 17.15 17.85 1.13
C GLY A 81 15.98 17.26 0.33
N PRO A 82 15.65 15.96 0.44
CA PRO A 82 14.78 15.31 -0.55
C PRO A 82 13.31 15.73 -0.50
N ILE A 83 12.76 15.96 0.71
CA ILE A 83 11.33 16.19 0.91
C ILE A 83 10.96 17.65 0.66
N VAL A 84 11.80 18.60 1.11
CA VAL A 84 11.66 20.02 0.77
C VAL A 84 11.80 20.18 -0.74
N LEU A 85 12.83 19.58 -1.36
CA LEU A 85 13.00 19.61 -2.82
C LEU A 85 11.85 18.95 -3.59
N GLU A 86 11.19 17.91 -3.08
CA GLU A 86 10.01 17.31 -3.73
C GLU A 86 8.78 18.24 -3.66
N THR A 87 8.55 18.91 -2.52
CA THR A 87 7.49 19.92 -2.39
C THR A 87 7.80 21.19 -3.18
N GLU A 88 9.04 21.66 -3.18
CA GLU A 88 9.53 22.78 -3.99
C GLU A 88 9.45 22.46 -5.49
N ARG A 89 9.85 21.26 -5.92
CA ARG A 89 9.72 20.80 -7.31
C ARG A 89 8.28 20.63 -7.71
N ALA A 90 7.42 20.05 -6.86
CA ALA A 90 6.00 19.92 -7.18
C ALA A 90 5.34 21.31 -7.33
N TRP A 91 5.74 22.28 -6.51
CA TRP A 91 5.28 23.66 -6.61
C TRP A 91 5.85 24.37 -7.85
N SER A 92 7.17 24.37 -8.04
CA SER A 92 7.83 24.98 -9.21
C SER A 92 7.37 24.35 -10.51
N THR A 93 7.17 23.03 -10.58
CA THR A 93 6.67 22.34 -11.79
C THR A 93 5.20 22.66 -12.05
N LYS A 94 4.34 22.70 -11.03
CA LYS A 94 2.92 23.08 -11.21
C LYS A 94 2.76 24.56 -11.55
N VAL A 95 3.56 25.43 -10.95
CA VAL A 95 3.58 26.87 -11.23
C VAL A 95 4.18 27.15 -12.60
N HIS A 96 5.30 26.52 -12.98
CA HIS A 96 5.86 26.63 -14.32
C HIS A 96 5.00 25.99 -15.40
N GLN A 97 4.36 24.84 -15.17
CA GLN A 97 3.39 24.27 -16.11
C GLN A 97 2.22 25.22 -16.32
N ARG A 98 1.70 25.86 -15.25
CA ARG A 98 0.64 26.86 -15.39
C ARG A 98 1.10 28.16 -16.04
N LEU A 99 2.33 28.61 -15.79
CA LEU A 99 2.90 29.81 -16.44
C LEU A 99 3.25 29.55 -17.92
N GLN A 100 3.78 28.38 -18.29
CA GLN A 100 4.00 27.98 -19.68
C GLN A 100 2.69 27.79 -20.45
N ILE A 101 1.64 27.29 -19.80
CA ILE A 101 0.29 27.23 -20.39
C ILE A 101 -0.24 28.65 -20.66
N ILE A 102 0.14 29.65 -19.84
CA ILE A 102 -0.23 31.06 -20.04
C ILE A 102 0.60 31.72 -21.16
N GLU A 103 1.84 31.26 -21.39
CA GLU A 103 2.78 31.90 -22.34
C GLU A 103 2.79 31.28 -23.74
N LEU A 104 2.43 29.99 -23.90
CA LEU A 104 2.52 29.28 -25.20
C LEU A 104 1.18 28.98 -25.88
N LEU A 105 0.04 29.17 -25.22
CA LEU A 105 -1.28 28.96 -25.84
C LEU A 105 -2.25 30.00 -25.30
N VAL A 106 -2.61 30.99 -26.13
CA VAL A 106 -3.95 31.59 -26.30
C VAL A 106 -3.83 33.09 -26.65
N PRO A 107 -4.13 33.46 -27.91
CA PRO A 107 -4.52 34.82 -28.28
C PRO A 107 -5.75 35.26 -27.46
N ALA A 108 -5.79 36.53 -27.08
CA ALA A 108 -6.71 37.13 -26.09
C ALA A 108 -8.24 37.02 -26.34
N SER A 109 -8.71 36.20 -27.28
CA SER A 109 -10.12 36.15 -27.71
C SER A 109 -10.93 34.93 -27.22
N GLN A 110 -10.35 34.02 -26.43
CA GLN A 110 -11.09 32.85 -25.89
C GLN A 110 -10.91 32.70 -24.37
N HIS A 111 -11.38 33.69 -23.62
CA HIS A 111 -11.62 33.54 -22.18
C HIS A 111 -13.05 33.06 -21.93
N SER A 112 -13.28 31.74 -21.96
CA SER A 112 -14.45 31.15 -21.31
C SER A 112 -14.01 30.03 -20.37
N SER A 113 -14.13 30.30 -19.07
CA SER A 113 -14.48 29.33 -18.01
C SER A 113 -13.60 28.08 -17.81
N LEU A 114 -12.29 28.25 -17.63
CA LEU A 114 -11.52 27.32 -16.79
C LEU A 114 -11.23 28.02 -15.47
N GLU A 115 -11.72 27.45 -14.37
CA GLU A 115 -11.70 28.00 -13.01
C GLU A 115 -10.29 28.42 -12.59
N ARG A 116 -10.02 29.73 -12.63
CA ARG A 116 -8.78 30.36 -12.18
C ARG A 116 -8.83 30.78 -10.70
N ASN A 117 -9.78 30.26 -9.92
CA ASN A 117 -9.99 30.65 -8.53
C ASN A 117 -9.47 29.57 -7.57
N TYR A 118 -8.15 29.39 -7.51
CA TYR A 118 -7.56 28.66 -6.40
C TYR A 118 -7.54 29.59 -5.18
N THR A 119 -8.41 29.32 -4.24
CA THR A 119 -8.71 30.19 -3.10
C THR A 119 -7.60 30.14 -2.06
N ASP A 120 -7.48 31.21 -1.26
CA ASP A 120 -6.53 31.22 -0.13
C ASP A 120 -6.78 30.06 0.85
N LYS A 121 -8.03 29.57 0.95
CA LYS A 121 -8.38 28.41 1.77
C LYS A 121 -7.77 27.11 1.24
N GLU A 122 -7.82 26.91 -0.08
CA GLU A 122 -7.21 25.73 -0.73
C GLU A 122 -5.69 25.79 -0.62
N LEU A 123 -5.08 26.97 -0.82
CA LEU A 123 -3.64 27.18 -0.59
C LEU A 123 -3.23 26.83 0.84
N ILE A 124 -3.99 27.31 1.83
CA ILE A 124 -3.71 27.05 3.24
C ILE A 124 -3.73 25.54 3.51
N ASN A 125 -4.77 24.84 3.05
CA ASN A 125 -4.95 23.42 3.33
C ASN A 125 -3.95 22.53 2.59
N ASP A 126 -3.72 22.77 1.30
CA ASP A 126 -2.91 21.88 0.46
C ASP A 126 -1.42 22.11 0.59
N MET A 127 -0.99 23.32 0.95
CA MET A 127 0.42 23.69 0.98
C MET A 127 0.90 24.14 2.34
N ILE A 128 0.19 25.08 2.98
CA ILE A 128 0.69 25.70 4.21
C ILE A 128 0.64 24.70 5.37
N VAL A 129 -0.43 23.92 5.50
CA VAL A 129 -0.55 22.90 6.56
C VAL A 129 0.55 21.83 6.45
N PRO A 130 0.80 21.18 5.29
CA PRO A 130 1.91 20.24 5.16
C PRO A 130 3.29 20.88 5.43
N LEU A 131 3.51 22.11 4.95
CA LEU A 131 4.77 22.81 5.15
C LEU A 131 5.01 23.16 6.61
N LEU A 132 3.99 23.63 7.33
CA LEU A 132 4.07 23.90 8.77
C LEU A 132 4.31 22.62 9.58
N HIS A 133 3.69 21.51 9.18
CA HIS A 133 3.95 20.21 9.80
C HIS A 133 5.41 19.80 9.64
N GLN A 134 5.96 19.91 8.42
CA GLN A 134 7.38 19.61 8.17
C GLN A 134 8.30 20.58 8.91
N TRP A 135 7.99 21.88 8.91
CA TRP A 135 8.73 22.87 9.67
C TRP A 135 8.77 22.52 11.15
N THR A 136 7.63 22.17 11.75
CA THR A 136 7.54 21.81 13.18
C THR A 136 8.38 20.59 13.50
N LYS A 137 8.30 19.56 12.66
CA LYS A 137 9.09 18.33 12.80
C LYS A 137 10.59 18.59 12.70
N ALA A 138 11.02 19.40 11.74
CA ALA A 138 12.42 19.79 11.59
C ALA A 138 12.88 20.71 12.73
N ASN A 139 12.05 21.67 13.14
CA ASN A 139 12.36 22.64 14.18
C ASN A 139 12.67 21.96 15.53
N ALA A 140 12.00 20.85 15.82
CA ALA A 140 12.22 20.04 17.02
C ALA A 140 13.63 19.40 17.10
N LEU A 141 14.34 19.30 15.96
CA LEU A 141 15.69 18.75 15.91
C LEU A 141 16.77 19.80 16.23
N PHE A 142 16.45 21.09 16.12
CA PHE A 142 17.41 22.16 16.41
C PHE A 142 17.54 22.40 17.92
N LYS A 143 18.78 22.58 18.37
CA LYS A 143 19.11 22.94 19.76
C LYS A 143 20.00 24.19 19.75
N PRO A 144 19.48 25.40 20.06
CA PRO A 144 18.09 25.73 20.39
C PRO A 144 17.15 25.72 19.16
N PRO A 145 15.83 25.56 19.35
CA PRO A 145 14.86 25.61 18.26
C PRO A 145 14.84 26.99 17.59
N VAL A 146 14.64 27.02 16.28
CA VAL A 146 14.50 28.27 15.52
C VAL A 146 13.12 28.86 15.84
N ILE A 147 13.10 30.09 16.37
CA ILE A 147 11.87 30.78 16.76
C ILE A 147 11.26 31.46 15.53
N ASN A 148 10.69 30.66 14.63
CA ASN A 148 9.81 31.17 13.59
C ASN A 148 8.38 30.72 13.91
N GLN A 149 7.50 31.67 14.23
CA GLN A 149 6.12 31.36 14.55
C GLN A 149 5.41 30.85 13.28
N CYS A 150 4.56 29.84 13.42
CA CYS A 150 3.77 29.32 12.30
C CYS A 150 3.02 30.44 11.57
N ARG A 151 2.48 31.40 12.33
CA ARG A 151 1.79 32.58 11.80
C ARG A 151 2.66 33.43 10.86
N THR A 152 3.95 33.56 11.14
CA THR A 152 4.89 34.31 10.30
C THR A 152 5.13 33.60 8.97
N ILE A 153 5.18 32.27 8.98
CA ILE A 153 5.35 31.44 7.78
C ILE A 153 4.10 31.51 6.91
N GLU A 154 2.90 31.36 7.52
CA GLU A 154 1.62 31.53 6.84
C GLU A 154 1.54 32.88 6.11
N LEU A 155 1.79 33.98 6.83
CA LEU A 155 1.70 35.32 6.27
C LEU A 155 2.67 35.55 5.12
N LYS A 156 3.88 34.98 5.17
CA LYS A 156 4.83 35.06 4.07
C LYS A 156 4.32 34.32 2.84
N LEU A 157 3.84 33.09 3.01
CA LEU A 157 3.35 32.25 1.91
C LEU A 157 2.10 32.85 1.25
N THR A 158 1.15 33.36 2.04
CA THR A 158 -0.04 34.04 1.51
C THR A 158 0.34 35.29 0.69
N LYS A 159 1.26 36.12 1.19
CA LYS A 159 1.73 37.30 0.44
C LYS A 159 2.41 36.93 -0.89
N LEU A 160 3.19 35.85 -0.88
CA LEU A 160 3.87 35.34 -2.08
C LEU A 160 2.86 34.79 -3.10
N TRP A 161 1.83 34.10 -2.64
CA TRP A 161 0.74 33.63 -3.47
C TRP A 161 -0.02 34.78 -4.12
N HIS A 162 -0.38 35.82 -3.37
CA HIS A 162 -1.05 37.00 -3.94
C HIS A 162 -0.20 37.68 -5.01
N LYS A 163 1.11 37.85 -4.80
CA LYS A 163 2.02 38.35 -5.83
C LYS A 163 2.05 37.45 -7.08
N ALA A 164 2.01 36.13 -6.90
CA ALA A 164 1.96 35.18 -8.01
C ALA A 164 0.67 35.32 -8.83
N VAL A 165 -0.47 35.42 -8.15
CA VAL A 165 -1.78 35.62 -8.77
C VAL A 165 -1.81 36.93 -9.55
N GLU A 166 -1.39 38.04 -8.94
CA GLU A 166 -1.32 39.36 -9.60
C GLU A 166 -0.45 39.34 -10.87
N THR A 167 0.74 38.71 -10.77
CA THR A 167 1.66 38.54 -11.89
C THR A 167 1.06 37.69 -13.01
N SER A 168 0.36 36.60 -12.66
CA SER A 168 -0.31 35.70 -13.62
C SER A 168 -1.51 36.33 -14.33
N LEU A 169 -2.20 37.27 -13.66
CA LEU A 169 -3.29 38.06 -14.23
C LEU A 169 -2.79 39.20 -15.13
N GLY A 170 -1.46 39.32 -15.35
CA GLY A 170 -0.87 40.38 -16.15
C GLY A 170 -0.88 41.75 -15.46
N LYS A 171 -1.22 41.82 -14.16
CA LYS A 171 -1.26 43.05 -13.39
C LYS A 171 0.15 43.41 -12.92
N GLY A 172 0.93 44.06 -13.78
CA GLY A 172 2.27 44.55 -13.44
C GLY A 172 3.15 44.84 -14.65
N ASN A 173 4.11 45.77 -14.48
CA ASN A 173 5.13 46.04 -15.50
C ASN A 173 6.19 44.92 -15.52
N LEU A 174 7.00 44.88 -16.58
CA LEU A 174 8.06 43.87 -16.76
C LEU A 174 9.04 43.83 -15.56
N ALA A 175 9.33 44.98 -14.97
CA ALA A 175 10.16 45.09 -13.77
C ALA A 175 9.58 44.31 -12.57
N ARG A 176 8.28 44.47 -12.27
CA ARG A 176 7.61 43.71 -11.21
C ARG A 176 7.57 42.20 -11.49
N LYS A 177 7.45 41.79 -12.76
CA LYS A 177 7.51 40.38 -13.14
C LYS A 177 8.90 39.79 -12.86
N ASN A 178 9.96 40.51 -13.25
CA ASN A 178 11.34 40.09 -13.00
C ASN A 178 11.68 40.06 -11.50
N GLU A 179 11.20 41.05 -10.74
CA GLU A 179 11.32 41.09 -9.28
C GLU A 179 10.60 39.88 -8.62
N PHE A 180 9.41 39.54 -9.12
CA PHE A 180 8.69 38.37 -8.65
C PHE A 180 9.43 37.06 -8.98
N LEU A 181 9.96 36.91 -10.19
CA LEU A 181 10.76 35.74 -10.58
C LEU A 181 12.00 35.57 -9.68
N HIS A 182 12.72 36.66 -9.40
CA HIS A 182 13.82 36.64 -8.42
C HIS A 182 13.35 36.28 -7.00
N THR A 183 12.12 36.67 -6.64
CA THR A 183 11.52 36.27 -5.35
C THR A 183 11.20 34.77 -5.33
N LEU A 184 10.92 34.14 -6.47
CA LEU A 184 10.70 32.69 -6.55
C LEU A 184 11.97 31.90 -6.30
N ASP A 185 13.11 32.37 -6.80
CA ASP A 185 14.41 31.74 -6.54
C ASP A 185 14.80 31.77 -5.05
N THR A 186 14.23 32.72 -4.29
CA THR A 186 14.50 32.92 -2.86
C THR A 186 13.30 32.58 -1.96
N LEU A 187 12.25 31.94 -2.50
CA LEU A 187 10.95 31.76 -1.87
C LEU A 187 11.00 31.05 -0.51
N PHE A 188 11.89 30.08 -0.38
CA PHE A 188 12.03 29.25 0.80
C PHE A 188 13.07 29.77 1.80
N ASP A 189 13.61 30.97 1.60
CA ASP A 189 14.38 31.69 2.61
C ASP A 189 13.44 32.26 3.70
N ILE A 190 12.87 31.35 4.48
CA ILE A 190 11.98 31.65 5.61
C ILE A 190 12.73 32.18 6.84
N LEU A 191 14.07 32.18 6.81
CA LEU A 191 14.92 32.66 7.91
C LEU A 191 14.62 34.13 8.23
N THR A 192 14.71 34.45 9.52
CA THR A 192 14.50 35.81 10.04
C THR A 192 15.72 36.70 9.85
N CYS A 193 16.93 36.16 9.98
CA CYS A 193 18.15 36.92 9.71
C CYS A 193 18.34 37.07 8.20
N LYS A 194 18.49 38.30 7.73
CA LYS A 194 18.78 38.65 6.32
C LYS A 194 20.16 39.30 6.14
N CYS A 195 21.04 39.17 7.14
CA CYS A 195 22.39 39.69 7.07
C CYS A 195 23.19 39.03 5.94
N SER A 196 24.12 39.80 5.37
CA SER A 196 24.97 39.37 4.27
C SER A 196 25.97 38.32 4.75
N ILE A 197 26.15 37.26 3.96
CA ILE A 197 27.09 36.17 4.23
C ILE A 197 28.25 36.30 3.24
N GLN A 198 29.46 36.42 3.76
CA GLN A 198 30.69 36.53 2.98
C GLN A 198 31.44 35.19 3.00
N LEU A 199 32.07 34.83 1.88
CA LEU A 199 32.96 33.68 1.85
C LEU A 199 34.38 34.14 2.18
N CYS A 200 35.19 33.27 2.77
CA CYS A 200 36.61 33.51 2.98
C CYS A 200 37.35 33.84 1.68
N SER A 201 36.88 33.33 0.54
CA SER A 201 37.45 33.59 -0.80
C SER A 201 37.15 34.99 -1.33
N GLU A 202 36.11 35.66 -0.82
CA GLU A 202 35.65 36.98 -1.27
C GLU A 202 36.05 38.11 -0.32
N SER A 203 36.50 37.75 0.90
CA SER A 203 36.91 38.69 1.94
C SER A 203 38.40 38.55 2.19
N ASN A 204 39.11 39.66 2.42
CA ASN A 204 40.51 39.65 2.87
C ASN A 204 40.57 39.14 4.32
N CYS A 205 40.29 37.86 4.51
CA CYS A 205 40.21 37.21 5.80
C CYS A 205 41.63 36.90 6.29
N SER A 206 42.01 37.43 7.45
CA SER A 206 43.36 37.32 8.03
C SER A 206 43.70 35.93 8.61
N HIS A 207 42.92 34.89 8.28
CA HIS A 207 43.07 33.57 8.87
C HIS A 207 43.75 32.57 7.92
N SER A 208 44.99 32.22 8.24
CA SER A 208 45.84 31.26 7.52
C SER A 208 45.69 29.82 8.05
N GLY A 209 44.48 29.27 8.06
CA GLY A 209 44.24 27.90 8.55
C GLY A 209 42.98 27.27 7.98
N LYS A 210 43.00 25.93 7.79
CA LYS A 210 41.83 25.13 7.38
C LYS A 210 40.77 25.18 8.47
N ARG A 211 39.78 26.05 8.33
CA ARG A 211 38.54 25.97 9.12
C ARG A 211 37.64 24.90 8.51
N GLU A 212 36.77 24.34 9.34
CA GLU A 212 35.68 23.47 8.90
C GLU A 212 34.61 24.25 8.11
N ASN A 213 34.48 25.58 8.32
CA ASN A 213 33.54 26.45 7.58
C ASN A 213 34.27 27.67 6.99
N ASN A 214 34.10 27.90 5.68
CA ASN A 214 34.70 29.01 4.91
C ASN A 214 33.74 30.20 4.71
N SER A 215 32.77 30.38 5.61
CA SER A 215 31.79 31.47 5.57
C SER A 215 31.80 32.34 6.83
N HIS A 216 31.53 33.63 6.64
CA HIS A 216 31.44 34.65 7.66
C HIS A 216 30.11 35.40 7.55
N ILE A 217 29.52 35.71 8.69
CA ILE A 217 28.34 36.57 8.78
C ILE A 217 28.58 37.59 9.87
N ASP A 218 28.54 38.88 9.53
CA ASP A 218 28.47 39.94 10.53
C ASP A 218 26.98 40.26 10.78
N CYS A 219 26.45 39.72 11.88
CA CYS A 219 25.04 39.86 12.24
C CYS A 219 24.90 40.24 13.71
N GLY A 220 24.39 41.45 13.93
CA GLY A 220 23.94 41.96 15.24
C GLY A 220 22.57 41.43 15.67
N CYS A 221 22.03 40.41 14.99
CA CYS A 221 20.71 39.87 15.27
C CYS A 221 20.68 39.14 16.63
N PRO A 222 19.53 39.09 17.33
CA PRO A 222 19.38 38.31 18.55
C PRO A 222 19.74 36.83 18.33
N ARG A 223 20.35 36.17 19.33
CA ARG A 223 20.85 34.78 19.23
C ARG A 223 19.85 33.81 18.63
N GLU A 224 18.58 33.93 19.01
CA GLU A 224 17.46 33.08 18.57
C GLU A 224 17.08 33.25 17.10
N LYS A 225 17.51 34.35 16.48
CA LYS A 225 17.25 34.71 15.08
C LYS A 225 18.49 34.58 14.20
N LYS A 226 19.66 34.26 14.79
CA LYS A 226 20.92 34.10 14.05
C LYS A 226 20.90 32.80 13.23
N ILE A 227 21.57 32.85 12.09
CA ILE A 227 21.79 31.69 11.24
C ILE A 227 22.90 30.85 11.88
N PRO A 228 22.71 29.53 12.08
CA PRO A 228 23.78 28.66 12.57
C PRO A 228 25.03 28.71 11.67
N VAL A 229 26.22 28.70 12.27
CA VAL A 229 27.50 28.86 11.53
C VAL A 229 27.71 27.75 10.49
N LEU A 230 27.30 26.52 10.81
CA LEU A 230 27.40 25.36 9.92
C LEU A 230 26.56 25.51 8.64
N GLU A 231 25.50 26.34 8.70
CA GLU A 231 24.54 26.49 7.60
C GLU A 231 24.86 27.70 6.72
N LEU A 232 25.90 28.50 7.04
CA LEU A 232 26.16 29.76 6.34
C LEU A 232 26.49 29.57 4.86
N GLU A 233 27.28 28.56 4.51
CA GLU A 233 27.61 28.24 3.12
C GLU A 233 26.37 27.84 2.33
N PHE A 234 25.57 26.94 2.89
CA PHE A 234 24.33 26.49 2.29
C PHE A 234 23.33 27.64 2.10
N ILE A 235 23.09 28.43 3.15
CA ILE A 235 22.15 29.56 3.08
C ILE A 235 22.63 30.64 2.11
N LYS A 236 23.94 30.90 2.03
CA LYS A 236 24.49 31.79 1.00
C LYS A 236 24.20 31.24 -0.40
N ALA A 237 24.51 29.97 -0.65
CA ALA A 237 24.24 29.31 -1.92
C ALA A 237 22.75 29.32 -2.30
N GLN A 238 21.84 29.23 -1.32
CA GLN A 238 20.39 29.38 -1.55
C GLN A 238 20.00 30.83 -1.89
N ARG A 239 20.58 31.82 -1.21
CA ARG A 239 20.29 33.25 -1.44
C ARG A 239 20.82 33.80 -2.75
N THR A 240 21.92 33.23 -3.23
CA THR A 240 22.58 33.65 -4.48
C THR A 240 22.17 32.79 -5.68
N LYS A 241 21.14 31.94 -5.54
CA LYS A 241 20.62 31.18 -6.69
C LYS A 241 20.10 32.13 -7.76
N ALA A 242 20.47 31.85 -8.99
CA ALA A 242 19.89 32.44 -10.17
C ALA A 242 19.35 31.30 -11.05
N GLU A 243 18.18 31.49 -11.66
CA GLU A 243 17.59 30.54 -12.61
C GLU A 243 17.30 29.15 -12.01
N GLY A 244 16.99 29.08 -10.71
CA GLY A 244 16.64 27.82 -10.05
C GLY A 244 17.78 26.81 -9.83
N GLN A 245 19.04 27.16 -10.16
CA GLN A 245 20.21 26.30 -9.95
C GLN A 245 21.10 26.83 -8.83
N GLY A 246 21.30 26.02 -7.78
CA GLY A 246 22.25 26.31 -6.70
C GLY A 246 23.52 25.48 -6.80
N SER A 247 24.66 26.07 -6.42
CA SER A 247 25.96 25.37 -6.39
C SER A 247 25.97 24.15 -5.47
N MET A 248 25.13 24.13 -4.43
CA MET A 248 25.00 23.03 -3.46
C MET A 248 23.73 22.21 -3.64
N GLN A 249 23.14 22.20 -4.84
CA GLN A 249 21.94 21.43 -5.13
C GLN A 249 22.30 19.94 -5.30
N MET A 250 21.72 19.09 -4.45
CA MET A 250 21.88 17.63 -4.53
C MET A 250 21.37 17.11 -5.88
N GLY A 251 22.31 16.72 -6.75
CA GLY A 251 22.12 15.87 -7.94
C GLY A 251 21.18 16.40 -9.01
N SER A 252 21.71 16.60 -10.21
CA SER A 252 20.91 16.61 -11.44
C SER A 252 20.06 15.33 -11.49
N ILE A 253 18.82 15.47 -11.98
CA ILE A 253 17.85 14.37 -12.09
C ILE A 253 18.48 13.23 -12.88
N ASP A 254 18.62 12.05 -12.25
CA ASP A 254 18.83 10.81 -12.97
C ASP A 254 17.55 10.49 -13.75
N TYR A 255 17.54 10.95 -15.00
CA TYR A 255 16.42 10.79 -15.92
C TYR A 255 16.09 9.31 -16.14
N SER A 256 17.11 8.44 -16.09
CA SER A 256 16.93 7.01 -16.30
C SER A 256 16.15 6.38 -15.14
N GLU A 257 16.50 6.75 -13.90
CA GLU A 257 15.85 6.20 -12.71
C GLU A 257 14.47 6.80 -12.51
N THR A 258 14.31 8.10 -12.77
CA THR A 258 13.01 8.78 -12.72
C THR A 258 12.02 8.17 -13.72
N LYS A 259 12.47 7.86 -14.94
CA LYS A 259 11.65 7.18 -15.96
C LYS A 259 11.24 5.76 -15.53
N LYS A 260 12.14 5.01 -14.87
CA LYS A 260 11.81 3.69 -14.30
C LYS A 260 10.78 3.81 -13.17
N GLN A 261 10.94 4.76 -12.26
CA GLN A 261 10.01 4.97 -11.15
C GLN A 261 8.61 5.34 -11.64
N ILE A 262 8.51 6.24 -12.64
CA ILE A 262 7.24 6.58 -13.29
C ILE A 262 6.60 5.34 -13.94
N ALA A 263 7.38 4.54 -14.67
CA ALA A 263 6.88 3.31 -15.30
C ALA A 263 6.38 2.29 -14.27
N ASN A 264 7.08 2.14 -13.14
CA ASN A 264 6.68 1.26 -12.05
C ASN A 264 5.43 1.77 -11.32
N ALA A 265 5.31 3.09 -11.12
CA ALA A 265 4.11 3.70 -10.55
C ALA A 265 2.88 3.46 -11.42
N LYS A 266 3.00 3.67 -12.75
CA LYS A 266 1.93 3.38 -13.72
C LYS A 266 1.53 1.90 -13.72
N LYS A 267 2.49 0.97 -13.62
CA LYS A 267 2.20 -0.47 -13.51
C LYS A 267 1.42 -0.79 -12.23
N ARG A 268 1.82 -0.21 -11.08
CA ARG A 268 1.13 -0.42 -9.79
C ARG A 268 -0.30 0.13 -9.83
N GLU A 269 -0.50 1.27 -10.46
CA GLU A 269 -1.83 1.86 -10.66
C GLU A 269 -2.72 0.98 -11.54
N GLN A 270 -2.22 0.51 -12.68
CA GLN A 270 -2.96 -0.43 -13.54
C GLN A 270 -3.33 -1.75 -12.83
N ILE A 271 -2.46 -2.25 -11.94
CA ILE A 271 -2.76 -3.43 -11.12
C ILE A 271 -3.91 -3.12 -10.17
N ARG A 272 -3.85 -2.00 -9.44
CA ARG A 272 -4.92 -1.57 -8.52
C ARG A 272 -6.26 -1.38 -9.22
N GLU A 273 -6.28 -0.76 -10.40
CA GLU A 273 -7.50 -0.60 -11.19
C GLU A 273 -8.10 -1.95 -11.62
N ARG A 274 -7.25 -2.91 -12.01
CA ARG A 274 -7.71 -4.26 -12.37
C ARG A 274 -8.28 -5.01 -11.16
N GLU A 275 -7.66 -4.87 -9.99
CA GLU A 275 -8.16 -5.44 -8.74
C GLU A 275 -9.50 -4.82 -8.33
N GLN A 276 -9.63 -3.49 -8.39
CA GLN A 276 -10.89 -2.80 -8.12
C GLN A 276 -11.99 -3.22 -9.09
N LYS A 277 -11.70 -3.31 -10.40
CA LYS A 277 -12.67 -3.79 -11.39
C LYS A 277 -13.10 -5.24 -11.15
N LYS A 278 -12.19 -6.11 -10.71
CA LYS A 278 -12.53 -7.48 -10.32
C LYS A 278 -13.45 -7.50 -9.10
N LYS A 279 -13.14 -6.67 -8.10
CA LYS A 279 -13.93 -6.55 -6.88
C LYS A 279 -15.34 -6.04 -7.14
N MET A 280 -15.49 -4.96 -7.92
CA MET A 280 -16.82 -4.46 -8.32
C MET A 280 -17.62 -5.52 -9.08
N LYS A 281 -16.99 -6.26 -10.00
CA LYS A 281 -17.67 -7.35 -10.72
C LYS A 281 -18.10 -8.50 -9.82
N SER A 282 -17.31 -8.85 -8.81
CA SER A 282 -17.70 -9.88 -7.84
C SER A 282 -18.83 -9.41 -6.93
N GLU A 283 -18.79 -8.14 -6.50
CA GLU A 283 -19.85 -7.53 -5.69
C GLU A 283 -21.17 -7.44 -6.48
N GLU A 284 -21.12 -7.01 -7.75
CA GLU A 284 -22.29 -7.03 -8.65
C GLU A 284 -22.84 -8.45 -8.89
N ALA A 285 -21.98 -9.46 -8.97
CA ALA A 285 -22.41 -10.85 -9.15
C ALA A 285 -23.13 -11.38 -7.90
N ILE A 286 -22.56 -11.12 -6.71
CA ILE A 286 -23.20 -11.47 -5.43
C ILE A 286 -24.54 -10.76 -5.30
N GLN A 287 -24.61 -9.47 -5.63
CA GLN A 287 -25.86 -8.71 -5.53
C GLN A 287 -26.95 -9.23 -6.48
N ARG A 288 -26.60 -9.62 -7.72
CA ARG A 288 -27.56 -10.28 -8.63
C ARG A 288 -28.04 -11.63 -8.11
N GLU A 289 -27.15 -12.38 -7.46
CA GLU A 289 -27.50 -13.68 -6.88
C GLU A 289 -28.40 -13.51 -5.65
N GLU A 290 -28.15 -12.49 -4.81
CA GLU A 290 -29.03 -12.09 -3.71
C GLU A 290 -30.40 -11.63 -4.21
N GLU A 291 -30.47 -10.79 -5.23
CA GLU A 291 -31.73 -10.35 -5.85
C GLU A 291 -32.54 -11.54 -6.40
N LEU A 292 -31.90 -12.52 -7.05
CA LEU A 292 -32.55 -13.76 -7.49
C LEU A 292 -33.05 -14.62 -6.31
N CYS A 293 -32.34 -14.60 -5.19
CA CYS A 293 -32.67 -15.38 -3.99
C CYS A 293 -33.78 -14.72 -3.16
N GLN A 294 -33.95 -13.39 -3.28
CA GLN A 294 -34.97 -12.61 -2.59
C GLN A 294 -36.39 -12.93 -3.07
N ASP A 295 -36.56 -13.43 -4.30
CA ASP A 295 -37.83 -13.92 -4.83
C ASP A 295 -38.24 -15.32 -4.31
N VAL A 296 -37.39 -16.00 -3.51
CA VAL A 296 -37.59 -17.40 -3.08
C VAL A 296 -37.83 -17.54 -1.57
N TYR A 297 -37.63 -16.52 -0.74
CA TYR A 297 -37.87 -16.60 0.70
C TYR A 297 -39.22 -15.99 1.11
N HIS A 298 -40.32 -16.71 0.87
CA HIS A 298 -41.51 -16.56 1.72
C HIS A 298 -41.28 -17.35 3.00
N PHE A 299 -40.86 -16.67 4.07
CA PHE A 299 -40.76 -17.28 5.39
C PHE A 299 -42.16 -17.65 5.88
N PHE A 300 -42.36 -18.94 6.18
CA PHE A 300 -43.55 -19.44 6.85
C PHE A 300 -43.47 -19.07 8.35
N ASP A 301 -44.00 -17.90 8.70
CA ASP A 301 -44.10 -17.50 10.10
C ASP A 301 -45.31 -18.18 10.75
N ILE A 302 -45.06 -19.08 11.70
CA ILE A 302 -46.12 -19.76 12.46
C ILE A 302 -46.81 -18.70 13.34
N PRO A 303 -48.12 -18.47 13.20
CA PRO A 303 -48.80 -17.44 13.97
C PRO A 303 -48.81 -17.83 15.45
N PRO A 304 -48.64 -16.85 16.36
CA PRO A 304 -48.63 -17.12 17.79
C PRO A 304 -49.98 -17.69 18.24
N ILE A 305 -49.95 -18.82 18.95
CA ILE A 305 -51.14 -19.52 19.44
C ILE A 305 -51.66 -18.83 20.70
N ASN A 306 -52.94 -18.45 20.70
CA ASN A 306 -53.61 -17.91 21.87
C ASN A 306 -54.04 -19.05 22.82
N VAL A 307 -53.19 -19.37 23.78
CA VAL A 307 -53.42 -20.44 24.77
C VAL A 307 -54.63 -20.21 25.67
N ASN A 308 -55.18 -19.00 25.72
CA ASN A 308 -56.36 -18.66 26.53
C ASN A 308 -57.68 -18.69 25.74
N ALA A 309 -57.65 -19.12 24.48
CA ALA A 309 -58.83 -19.16 23.63
C ALA A 309 -59.87 -20.16 24.16
N THR A 310 -61.12 -19.70 24.28
CA THR A 310 -62.26 -20.56 24.69
C THR A 310 -62.97 -21.19 23.50
N LYS A 311 -62.75 -20.66 22.29
CA LYS A 311 -63.28 -21.16 21.02
C LYS A 311 -62.14 -21.39 20.03
N LEU A 312 -62.30 -22.40 19.18
CA LEU A 312 -61.29 -22.75 18.16
C LEU A 312 -60.97 -21.59 17.20
N SER A 313 -61.97 -20.76 16.89
CA SER A 313 -61.81 -19.57 16.03
C SER A 313 -60.95 -18.47 16.66
N GLU A 314 -60.71 -18.52 17.96
CA GLU A 314 -59.93 -17.53 18.72
C GLU A 314 -58.50 -18.04 19.04
N LEU A 315 -58.21 -19.30 18.68
CA LEU A 315 -56.95 -20.00 18.99
C LEU A 315 -55.77 -19.46 18.15
N VAL A 316 -56.06 -19.03 16.92
CA VAL A 316 -55.10 -18.44 15.99
C VAL A 316 -55.77 -17.22 15.37
N ASP A 317 -55.07 -16.08 15.38
CA ASP A 317 -55.55 -14.88 14.70
C ASP A 317 -55.34 -15.00 13.19
N LEU A 318 -56.39 -15.37 12.47
CA LEU A 318 -56.40 -15.52 11.02
C LEU A 318 -56.51 -14.17 10.28
N SER A 319 -56.62 -13.06 11.01
CA SER A 319 -56.61 -11.71 10.41
C SER A 319 -55.20 -11.17 10.16
N LEU A 320 -54.17 -11.84 10.70
CA LEU A 320 -52.78 -11.57 10.36
C LEU A 320 -52.52 -11.98 8.91
N GLU A 321 -52.12 -11.01 8.10
CA GLU A 321 -51.85 -11.20 6.68
C GLU A 321 -50.77 -12.26 6.45
N VAL A 322 -51.14 -13.24 5.62
CA VAL A 322 -50.27 -14.19 4.90
C VAL A 322 -49.77 -15.39 5.72
N LEU A 323 -50.63 -16.39 5.89
CA LEU A 323 -50.16 -17.77 5.95
C LEU A 323 -50.33 -18.42 4.58
N GLU A 324 -49.22 -18.73 3.94
CA GLU A 324 -49.25 -19.48 2.69
C GLU A 324 -49.70 -20.93 2.97
N PRO A 325 -50.70 -21.47 2.25
CA PRO A 325 -51.09 -22.87 2.37
C PRO A 325 -49.91 -23.81 2.07
N PRO A 326 -49.72 -24.92 2.81
CA PRO A 326 -48.66 -25.90 2.52
C PRO A 326 -48.70 -26.48 1.08
N LEU A 327 -49.83 -26.33 0.40
CA LEU A 327 -50.00 -26.75 -0.99
C LEU A 327 -49.31 -25.81 -1.98
N THR A 328 -49.07 -24.55 -1.60
CA THR A 328 -48.48 -23.54 -2.47
C THR A 328 -47.04 -23.19 -2.13
N THR A 329 -46.52 -23.61 -0.96
CA THR A 329 -45.14 -23.34 -0.51
C THR A 329 -44.03 -23.82 -1.45
N SER A 330 -44.33 -24.75 -2.37
CA SER A 330 -43.36 -25.23 -3.38
C SER A 330 -43.51 -24.54 -4.74
N LEU A 331 -44.46 -23.61 -4.88
CA LEU A 331 -44.77 -22.93 -6.13
C LEU A 331 -44.11 -21.55 -6.15
N THR A 332 -43.53 -21.20 -7.28
CA THR A 332 -42.95 -19.87 -7.51
C THR A 332 -44.04 -18.81 -7.66
N SER A 333 -43.70 -17.55 -7.39
CA SER A 333 -44.60 -16.40 -7.61
C SER A 333 -45.18 -16.33 -9.01
N GLN A 334 -44.45 -16.82 -10.03
CA GLN A 334 -44.94 -16.89 -11.40
C GLN A 334 -45.97 -18.01 -11.59
N GLU A 335 -45.77 -19.17 -10.99
CA GLU A 335 -46.74 -20.28 -11.01
C GLU A 335 -48.03 -19.92 -10.26
N LEU A 336 -47.91 -19.16 -9.16
CA LEU A 336 -49.07 -18.62 -8.44
C LEU A 336 -49.88 -17.64 -9.29
N ARG A 337 -49.21 -16.76 -10.05
CA ARG A 337 -49.87 -15.87 -11.02
C ARG A 337 -50.58 -16.68 -12.13
N ASN A 338 -49.94 -17.72 -12.63
CA ASN A 338 -50.53 -18.61 -13.65
C ASN A 338 -51.78 -19.34 -13.11
N LEU A 339 -51.79 -19.76 -11.84
CA LEU A 339 -52.95 -20.37 -11.18
C LEU A 339 -54.11 -19.40 -10.96
N LYS A 340 -53.81 -18.11 -10.75
CA LYS A 340 -54.83 -17.05 -10.68
C LYS A 340 -55.51 -16.83 -12.03
N GLU A 341 -54.74 -16.86 -13.11
CA GLU A 341 -55.26 -16.71 -14.48
C GLU A 341 -55.94 -17.98 -14.98
N THR A 342 -55.46 -19.15 -14.54
CA THR A 342 -55.99 -20.46 -14.94
C THR A 342 -56.19 -21.34 -13.70
N PRO A 343 -57.37 -21.28 -13.06
CA PRO A 343 -57.63 -22.08 -11.87
C PRO A 343 -57.49 -23.57 -12.16
N MET A 344 -56.82 -24.29 -11.27
CA MET A 344 -56.65 -25.74 -11.36
C MET A 344 -58.02 -26.43 -11.36
N GLN A 345 -58.31 -27.22 -12.40
CA GLN A 345 -59.54 -28.01 -12.46
C GLN A 345 -59.37 -29.28 -11.63
N VAL A 346 -59.94 -29.28 -10.43
CA VAL A 346 -59.95 -30.45 -9.56
C VAL A 346 -61.02 -31.44 -10.07
N PRO A 347 -60.68 -32.72 -10.30
CA PRO A 347 -61.68 -33.73 -10.62
C PRO A 347 -62.78 -33.77 -9.55
N LYS A 348 -64.01 -34.11 -9.95
CA LYS A 348 -65.12 -34.24 -9.00
C LYS A 348 -64.91 -35.48 -8.13
N TRP A 349 -64.14 -35.34 -7.06
CA TRP A 349 -63.89 -36.43 -6.13
C TRP A 349 -65.17 -36.76 -5.35
N PRO A 350 -65.58 -38.03 -5.25
CA PRO A 350 -66.74 -38.41 -4.48
C PRO A 350 -66.44 -38.18 -2.98
N SER A 351 -66.90 -37.05 -2.45
CA SER A 351 -66.67 -36.64 -1.06
C SER A 351 -67.54 -37.41 -0.05
N HIS A 352 -68.47 -38.23 -0.54
CA HIS A 352 -69.45 -39.02 0.23
C HIS A 352 -69.37 -40.51 -0.11
N THR A 353 -68.16 -41.06 -0.21
CA THR A 353 -68.04 -42.52 -0.29
C THR A 353 -68.39 -43.13 1.07
N GLN A 354 -69.02 -44.31 1.06
CA GLN A 354 -69.33 -45.03 2.30
C GLN A 354 -68.07 -45.28 3.17
N SER A 355 -66.91 -45.41 2.55
CA SER A 355 -65.63 -45.55 3.27
C SER A 355 -65.28 -44.29 4.05
N VAL A 356 -65.43 -43.10 3.47
CA VAL A 356 -65.20 -41.81 4.17
C VAL A 356 -66.18 -41.67 5.33
N GLU A 357 -67.47 -41.95 5.12
CA GLU A 357 -68.48 -41.87 6.19
C GLU A 357 -68.19 -42.85 7.34
N ARG A 358 -67.78 -44.09 7.04
CA ARG A 358 -67.37 -45.07 8.04
C ARG A 358 -66.13 -44.62 8.81
N CYS A 359 -65.16 -44.02 8.11
CA CYS A 359 -63.93 -43.53 8.72
C CYS A 359 -64.23 -42.38 9.70
N VAL A 360 -65.01 -41.38 9.27
CA VAL A 360 -65.47 -40.29 10.14
C VAL A 360 -66.23 -40.83 11.34
N LYS A 361 -67.14 -41.80 11.15
CA LYS A 361 -67.88 -42.44 12.24
C LYS A 361 -66.96 -43.15 13.25
N MET A 362 -65.92 -43.86 12.78
CA MET A 362 -64.94 -44.51 13.65
C MET A 362 -64.11 -43.50 14.43
N VAL A 363 -63.59 -42.46 13.77
CA VAL A 363 -62.78 -41.42 14.42
C VAL A 363 -63.61 -40.68 15.47
N THR A 364 -64.86 -40.31 15.17
CA THR A 364 -65.77 -39.68 16.14
C THR A 364 -66.06 -40.60 17.33
N LYS A 365 -66.26 -41.91 17.10
CA LYS A 365 -66.46 -42.88 18.18
C LYS A 365 -65.21 -43.03 19.06
N ALA A 366 -64.02 -43.07 18.45
CA ALA A 366 -62.75 -43.13 19.15
C ALA A 366 -62.48 -41.85 19.95
N ALA A 367 -62.69 -40.67 19.36
CA ALA A 367 -62.57 -39.39 20.04
C ALA A 367 -63.53 -39.27 21.24
N GLY A 368 -64.74 -39.82 21.12
CA GLY A 368 -65.68 -39.92 22.23
C GLY A 368 -65.23 -40.84 23.37
N HIS A 369 -64.35 -41.82 23.12
CA HIS A 369 -63.72 -42.64 24.16
C HIS A 369 -62.54 -41.93 24.84
N VAL A 370 -61.96 -40.91 24.21
CA VAL A 370 -60.78 -40.19 24.71
C VAL A 370 -61.18 -39.01 25.65
N TYR A 371 -62.47 -38.73 25.82
CA TYR A 371 -62.96 -37.69 26.75
C TYR A 371 -63.54 -38.25 28.08
N SER A 372 -62.76 -38.08 29.16
CA SER A 372 -63.10 -37.39 30.44
C SER A 372 -62.38 -38.01 31.64
N HIS A 373 -61.68 -37.16 32.40
CA HIS A 373 -61.10 -37.48 33.70
C HIS A 373 -62.16 -37.56 34.82
N GLU A 374 -63.41 -37.14 34.54
CA GLU A 374 -64.54 -37.10 35.49
C GLU A 374 -65.28 -38.44 35.67
N ARG A 375 -64.88 -39.51 34.96
CA ARG A 375 -65.38 -40.88 35.19
C ARG A 375 -64.31 -41.86 35.68
N ARG A 376 -63.21 -41.36 36.23
CA ARG A 376 -62.13 -42.19 36.79
C ARG A 376 -62.10 -42.12 38.31
#